data_AF-A0A1L5KZ41-F1
#
_entry.id   AF-A0A1L5KZ41-F1
#
_cell.length_a   1.000
_cell.length_b   1.000
_cell.length_c   1.000
_cell.angle_alpha   90.00
_cell.angle_beta   90.00
_cell.angle_gamma   90.00
#
_symmetry.space_group_name_H-M   'P 1'
#
loop_
_entity.id
_entity.type
_entity.pdbx_description
1 polymer ?
#
loop_
_entity_poly.entity_id
_entity_poly.type
_entity_poly.pdbx_seq_one_letter_code
_entity_poly.pdbx_strand_id
1 'polypeptide(L)'
;QFRLTFSVNAEGRDLRVQEMPDFDVLMGPSQSTSYSSSWVNGKSTSETTVTYTYVLMPKKEGTFNIAPATIKVNGSNYTSNGLAIKVLPADKAGKQEAETTTASGAISNDRLFVKMDVSKRSVFEQEGFLVTFKVYSLENFSITGLKYPEFEGFLVQEVELPQEKQLTLENYNGRNYQSAVMRQVILYPQRSGKITIEGGKYDAVVRVRMQQAGGGSIFDSFFDSYRDVSKV
;
A
#
# COMPACT_ATOMS: atom_id res chain seq x y z
N GLN A 1 -3.97 -14.57 2.17
CA GLN A 1 -3.83 -14.64 3.64
C GLN A 1 -3.23 -13.34 4.17
N PHE A 2 -3.46 -13.00 5.43
CA PHE A 2 -2.83 -11.84 6.09
C PHE A 2 -2.70 -12.09 7.59
N ARG A 3 -1.89 -11.26 8.28
CA ARG A 3 -1.72 -11.31 9.74
C ARG A 3 -2.59 -10.25 10.40
N LEU A 4 -3.38 -10.65 11.39
CA LEU A 4 -4.10 -9.76 12.29
C LEU A 4 -3.38 -9.75 13.64
N THR A 5 -3.04 -8.56 14.15
CA THR A 5 -2.29 -8.41 15.41
C THR A 5 -3.04 -7.52 16.37
N PHE A 6 -3.22 -8.00 17.60
CA PHE A 6 -3.63 -7.19 18.75
C PHE A 6 -2.41 -6.97 19.64
N SER A 7 -2.09 -5.72 19.97
CA SER A 7 -0.95 -5.37 20.82
C SER A 7 -1.42 -4.58 22.04
N VAL A 8 -0.82 -4.83 23.19
CA VAL A 8 -1.05 -4.10 24.43
C VAL A 8 0.28 -3.85 25.14
N ASN A 9 0.51 -2.61 25.59
CA ASN A 9 1.75 -2.21 26.27
C ASN A 9 1.68 -2.49 27.79
N ALA A 10 1.12 -3.64 28.14
CA ALA A 10 1.07 -4.14 29.51
C ALA A 10 0.84 -5.66 29.50
N GLU A 11 1.04 -6.31 30.63
CA GLU A 11 0.54 -7.67 30.80
C GLU A 11 -0.99 -7.68 30.76
N GLY A 12 -1.54 -8.43 29.81
CA GLY A 12 -2.97 -8.62 29.65
C GLY A 12 -3.36 -10.09 29.75
N ARG A 13 -4.57 -10.36 30.23
CA ARG A 13 -5.18 -11.70 30.30
C ARG A 13 -6.58 -11.67 29.70
N ASP A 14 -7.13 -12.86 29.40
CA ASP A 14 -8.53 -13.01 28.93
C ASP A 14 -8.80 -12.16 27.67
N LEU A 15 -7.95 -12.29 26.64
CA LEU A 15 -8.22 -11.70 25.33
C LEU A 15 -9.47 -12.36 24.74
N ARG A 16 -10.46 -11.55 24.41
CA ARG A 16 -11.69 -11.97 23.75
C ARG A 16 -11.78 -11.30 22.40
N VAL A 17 -11.80 -12.12 21.36
CA VAL A 17 -11.96 -11.72 19.97
C VAL A 17 -13.31 -12.25 19.51
N GLN A 18 -14.10 -11.41 18.84
CA GLN A 18 -15.36 -11.86 18.25
C GLN A 18 -15.10 -12.83 17.10
N GLU A 19 -16.09 -13.68 16.79
CA GLU A 19 -15.99 -14.57 15.64
C GLU A 19 -15.82 -13.78 14.34
N MET A 20 -15.03 -14.35 13.42
CA MET A 20 -14.71 -13.76 12.13
C MET A 20 -15.22 -14.69 11.02
N PRO A 21 -16.55 -14.78 10.81
CA PRO A 21 -17.16 -15.82 9.96
C PRO A 21 -16.72 -15.73 8.50
N ASP A 22 -16.33 -14.55 8.01
CA ASP A 22 -15.84 -14.32 6.64
C ASP A 22 -14.38 -14.76 6.43
N PHE A 23 -13.69 -15.23 7.47
CA PHE A 23 -12.29 -15.63 7.43
C PHE A 23 -12.08 -17.03 7.99
N ASP A 24 -11.20 -17.80 7.37
CA ASP A 24 -10.63 -19.00 7.95
C ASP A 24 -9.46 -18.63 8.84
N VAL A 25 -9.47 -19.14 10.08
CA VAL A 25 -8.35 -18.98 11.02
C VAL A 25 -7.36 -20.11 10.78
N LEU A 26 -6.30 -19.81 10.01
CA LEU A 26 -5.27 -20.80 9.68
C LEU A 26 -4.34 -21.06 10.86
N MET A 27 -4.10 -20.04 11.69
CA MET A 27 -3.23 -20.11 12.86
C MET A 27 -3.63 -19.02 13.88
N GLY A 28 -3.46 -19.33 15.17
CA GLY A 28 -3.47 -18.36 16.25
C GLY A 28 -4.58 -18.56 17.30
N PRO A 29 -4.60 -17.73 18.36
CA PRO A 29 -3.63 -16.66 18.59
C PRO A 29 -2.26 -17.22 19.01
N SER A 30 -1.20 -16.82 18.32
CA SER A 30 0.16 -16.96 18.84
C SER A 30 0.50 -15.73 19.67
N GLN A 31 0.95 -15.93 20.90
CA GLN A 31 1.32 -14.85 21.81
C GLN A 31 2.83 -14.63 21.80
N SER A 32 3.25 -13.37 21.77
CA SER A 32 4.64 -12.94 21.97
C SER A 32 4.67 -11.81 23.00
N THR A 33 5.66 -11.85 23.89
CA THR A 33 5.89 -10.80 24.89
C THR A 33 7.27 -10.21 24.64
N SER A 34 7.34 -8.89 24.52
CA SER A 34 8.57 -8.12 24.41
C SER A 34 8.74 -7.26 25.66
N TYR A 35 9.97 -7.20 26.18
CA TYR A 35 10.36 -6.36 27.30
C TYR A 35 11.46 -5.40 26.85
N SER A 36 11.22 -4.11 27.01
CA SER A 36 12.19 -3.06 26.74
C SER A 36 12.46 -2.29 28.04
N SER A 37 13.74 -2.09 28.37
CA SER A 37 14.13 -1.25 29.51
C SER A 37 15.20 -0.27 29.05
N SER A 38 14.98 1.01 29.30
CA SER A 38 15.95 2.07 29.03
C SER A 38 16.30 2.82 30.31
N TRP A 39 17.53 3.31 30.36
CA TRP A 39 18.06 4.07 31.48
C TRP A 39 18.63 5.38 30.96
N VAL A 40 17.96 6.50 31.25
CA VAL A 40 18.37 7.83 30.78
C VAL A 40 18.39 8.78 31.97
N ASN A 41 19.54 9.41 32.25
CA ASN A 41 19.74 10.38 33.34
C ASN A 41 19.26 9.89 34.72
N GLY A 42 19.57 8.64 35.08
CA GLY A 42 19.21 8.08 36.40
C GLY A 42 17.75 7.60 36.53
N LYS A 43 16.91 7.80 35.50
CA LYS A 43 15.54 7.30 35.47
C LYS A 43 15.47 6.01 34.64
N SER A 44 15.01 4.95 35.29
CA SER A 44 14.70 3.68 34.63
C SER A 44 13.27 3.73 34.07
N THR A 45 13.10 3.37 32.80
CA THR A 45 11.79 3.16 32.17
C THR A 45 11.74 1.76 31.60
N SER A 46 10.70 1.01 31.97
CA SER A 46 10.46 -0.36 31.50
C SER A 46 9.09 -0.42 30.82
N GLU A 47 9.03 -0.99 29.62
CA GLU A 47 7.83 -1.18 28.83
C GLU A 47 7.69 -2.67 28.48
N THR A 48 6.50 -3.23 28.71
CA THR A 48 6.16 -4.60 28.34
C THR A 48 5.11 -4.56 27.27
N THR A 49 5.35 -5.20 26.12
CA THR A 49 4.38 -5.28 25.03
C THR A 49 4.01 -6.74 24.78
N VAL A 50 2.73 -7.06 24.91
CA VAL A 50 2.18 -8.38 24.58
C VAL A 50 1.43 -8.28 23.26
N THR A 51 1.82 -9.10 22.29
CA THR A 51 1.21 -9.17 20.95
C THR A 51 0.56 -10.54 20.73
N TYR A 52 -0.69 -10.52 20.28
CA TYR A 52 -1.45 -11.70 19.86
C TYR A 52 -1.63 -11.67 18.35
N THR A 53 -1.13 -12.68 17.66
CA THR A 53 -1.18 -12.76 16.18
C THR A 53 -2.06 -13.90 15.70
N TYR A 54 -2.92 -13.60 14.74
CA TYR A 54 -3.68 -14.57 13.95
C TYR A 54 -3.22 -14.54 12.50
N VAL A 55 -3.27 -15.68 11.83
CA VAL A 55 -3.13 -15.77 10.37
C VAL A 55 -4.51 -16.10 9.80
N LEU A 56 -5.05 -15.16 9.03
CA LEU A 56 -6.39 -15.23 8.48
C LEU A 56 -6.36 -15.40 6.96
N MET A 57 -7.28 -16.21 6.45
CA MET A 57 -7.54 -16.34 5.02
C MET A 57 -8.97 -15.90 4.71
N PRO A 58 -9.17 -14.91 3.83
CA PRO A 58 -10.52 -14.51 3.45
C PRO A 58 -11.20 -15.59 2.62
N LYS A 59 -12.48 -15.84 2.88
CA LYS A 59 -13.28 -16.85 2.16
C LYS A 59 -13.77 -16.38 0.80
N LYS A 60 -13.97 -15.06 0.64
CA LYS A 60 -14.50 -14.44 -0.58
C LYS A 60 -14.01 -12.99 -0.72
N GLU A 61 -14.12 -12.44 -1.93
CA GLU A 61 -13.89 -11.02 -2.18
C GLU A 61 -14.96 -10.13 -1.54
N GLY A 62 -14.60 -8.88 -1.24
CA GLY A 62 -15.51 -7.92 -0.62
C GLY A 62 -14.85 -7.08 0.47
N THR A 63 -15.66 -6.28 1.17
CA THR A 63 -15.21 -5.48 2.31
C THR A 63 -15.81 -6.07 3.59
N PHE A 64 -14.95 -6.38 4.57
CA PHE A 64 -15.33 -7.02 5.82
C PHE A 64 -14.84 -6.20 7.00
N ASN A 65 -15.60 -6.21 8.09
CA ASN A 65 -15.23 -5.51 9.32
C ASN A 65 -14.76 -6.51 10.37
N ILE A 66 -13.62 -6.23 10.98
CA ILE A 66 -13.10 -6.91 12.15
C ILE A 66 -13.51 -6.08 13.36
N ALA A 67 -14.35 -6.66 14.21
CA ALA A 67 -14.80 -6.02 15.42
C ALA A 67 -13.64 -5.82 16.42
N PRO A 68 -13.74 -4.81 17.30
CA PRO A 68 -12.81 -4.66 18.41
C PRO A 68 -12.69 -5.91 19.27
N ALA A 69 -11.47 -6.20 19.72
CA ALA A 69 -11.20 -7.19 20.76
C ALA A 69 -11.19 -6.51 22.13
N THR A 70 -11.48 -7.30 23.17
CA THR A 70 -11.40 -6.84 24.56
C THR A 70 -10.37 -7.64 25.34
N ILE A 71 -9.64 -7.00 26.27
CA ILE A 71 -8.64 -7.64 27.11
C ILE A 71 -8.66 -7.07 28.53
N LYS A 72 -8.29 -7.87 29.54
CA LYS A 72 -8.13 -7.38 30.92
C LYS A 72 -6.69 -7.03 31.22
N VAL A 73 -6.46 -5.81 31.69
CA VAL A 73 -5.16 -5.31 32.18
C VAL A 73 -5.39 -4.73 33.57
N ASN A 74 -4.63 -5.20 34.57
CA ASN A 74 -4.74 -4.74 35.97
C ASN A 74 -6.19 -4.73 36.51
N GLY A 75 -6.98 -5.74 36.14
CA GLY A 75 -8.38 -5.87 36.56
C GLY A 75 -9.39 -5.02 35.79
N SER A 76 -8.96 -4.14 34.88
CA SER A 76 -9.82 -3.31 34.04
C SER A 76 -9.93 -3.85 32.61
N ASN A 77 -11.09 -3.69 31.98
CA ASN A 77 -11.31 -4.09 30.58
C ASN A 77 -10.87 -2.97 29.63
N TYR A 78 -10.09 -3.33 28.62
CA TYR A 78 -9.65 -2.47 27.53
C TYR A 78 -10.18 -3.00 26.21
N THR A 79 -10.45 -2.10 25.26
CA THR A 79 -11.01 -2.42 23.94
C THR A 79 -10.08 -1.89 22.84
N SER A 80 -9.84 -2.67 21.80
CA SER A 80 -9.04 -2.24 20.65
C SER A 80 -9.84 -1.34 19.71
N ASN A 81 -9.20 -0.83 18.66
CA ASN A 81 -9.92 -0.32 17.50
C ASN A 81 -10.57 -1.48 16.71
N GLY A 82 -11.57 -1.13 15.88
CA GLY A 82 -12.04 -1.99 14.80
C GLY A 82 -11.24 -1.75 13.51
N LEU A 83 -11.38 -2.65 12.54
CA LEU A 83 -10.66 -2.56 11.27
C LEU A 83 -11.55 -2.97 10.09
N ALA A 84 -11.49 -2.24 8.97
CA ALA A 84 -12.12 -2.63 7.72
C ALA A 84 -11.07 -3.25 6.77
N ILE A 85 -11.35 -4.44 6.25
CA ILE A 85 -10.49 -5.18 5.34
C ILE A 85 -11.17 -5.28 3.98
N LYS A 86 -10.52 -4.77 2.94
CA LYS A 86 -10.95 -4.94 1.54
C LYS A 86 -10.18 -6.10 0.90
N VAL A 87 -10.88 -7.17 0.58
CA VAL A 87 -10.36 -8.34 -0.12
C VAL A 87 -10.59 -8.14 -1.61
N LEU A 88 -9.49 -8.07 -2.36
CA LEU A 88 -9.52 -7.93 -3.80
C LEU A 88 -9.73 -9.28 -4.50
N PRO A 89 -10.28 -9.30 -5.72
CA PRO A 89 -10.27 -10.48 -6.56
C PRO A 89 -8.84 -11.01 -6.74
N ALA A 90 -8.72 -12.32 -6.93
CA ALA A 90 -7.46 -12.92 -7.36
C ALA A 90 -7.03 -12.31 -8.70
N ASP A 91 -5.71 -12.25 -8.92
CA ASP A 91 -5.17 -11.85 -10.21
C ASP A 91 -5.73 -12.79 -11.28
N LYS A 92 -6.38 -12.22 -12.30
CA LYS A 92 -6.70 -12.98 -13.51
C LYS A 92 -5.36 -13.36 -14.11
N ALA A 93 -5.15 -14.65 -14.33
CA ALA A 93 -3.99 -15.13 -15.08
C ALA A 93 -4.04 -14.50 -16.48
N GLY A 94 -3.36 -13.37 -16.65
CA GLY A 94 -2.99 -12.90 -17.97
C GLY A 94 -2.17 -14.00 -18.62
N LYS A 95 -2.39 -14.24 -19.91
CA LYS A 95 -1.42 -15.01 -20.71
C LYS A 95 -0.05 -14.48 -20.31
N GLN A 96 0.83 -15.35 -19.80
CA GLN A 96 2.24 -15.05 -19.69
C GLN A 96 2.68 -14.65 -21.10
N GLU A 97 2.67 -13.35 -21.40
CA GLU A 97 3.71 -12.81 -22.25
C GLU A 97 4.97 -13.11 -21.45
N ALA A 98 5.65 -14.15 -21.93
CA ALA A 98 6.92 -14.60 -21.41
C ALA A 98 7.74 -13.39 -21.02
N GLU A 99 8.31 -13.43 -19.82
CA GLU A 99 9.32 -12.49 -19.36
C GLU A 99 10.39 -12.37 -20.44
N THR A 100 10.19 -11.41 -21.34
CA THR A 100 11.27 -10.88 -22.15
C THR A 100 11.86 -9.81 -21.26
N THR A 101 12.64 -10.26 -20.26
CA THR A 101 13.71 -9.43 -19.74
C THR A 101 14.58 -9.09 -20.94
N THR A 102 14.30 -7.97 -21.60
CA THR A 102 15.28 -7.39 -22.50
C THR A 102 16.54 -7.20 -21.68
N ALA A 103 17.67 -7.69 -22.18
CA ALA A 103 19.00 -7.60 -21.56
C ALA A 103 19.44 -6.16 -21.19
N SER A 104 18.62 -5.15 -21.51
CA SER A 104 18.75 -3.74 -21.18
C SER A 104 18.30 -3.35 -19.75
N GLY A 105 17.61 -4.23 -19.01
CA GLY A 105 17.18 -3.90 -17.64
C GLY A 105 16.05 -2.87 -17.56
N ALA A 106 15.30 -2.61 -18.64
CA ALA A 106 14.14 -1.72 -18.63
C ALA A 106 12.89 -2.42 -18.05
N ILE A 107 12.08 -1.69 -17.28
CA ILE A 107 10.84 -2.21 -16.70
C ILE A 107 9.67 -1.95 -17.62
N SER A 108 8.98 -3.03 -17.97
CA SER A 108 7.83 -3.00 -18.86
C SER A 108 6.67 -2.18 -18.29
N ASN A 109 5.90 -1.53 -19.18
CA ASN A 109 4.79 -0.62 -18.82
C ASN A 109 3.64 -1.31 -18.08
N ASP A 110 3.56 -2.64 -18.13
CA ASP A 110 2.58 -3.43 -17.40
C ASP A 110 2.95 -3.63 -15.92
N ARG A 111 4.22 -3.42 -15.54
CA ARG A 111 4.67 -3.62 -14.15
C ARG A 111 4.73 -2.34 -13.33
N LEU A 112 5.03 -1.21 -13.98
CA LEU A 112 5.02 0.11 -13.37
C LEU A 112 4.50 1.15 -14.37
N PHE A 113 3.45 1.87 -13.95
CA PHE A 113 2.88 2.97 -14.70
C PHE A 113 2.25 4.03 -13.79
N VAL A 114 2.10 5.25 -14.31
CA VAL A 114 1.36 6.34 -13.67
C VAL A 114 0.04 6.51 -14.42
N LYS A 115 -1.04 6.69 -13.68
CA LYS A 115 -2.37 7.00 -14.21
C LYS A 115 -2.81 8.38 -13.75
N MET A 116 -3.42 9.12 -14.67
CA MET A 116 -4.14 10.35 -14.37
C MET A 116 -5.64 10.04 -14.34
N ASP A 117 -6.22 10.04 -13.14
CA ASP A 117 -7.65 9.87 -12.94
C ASP A 117 -8.32 11.25 -12.90
N VAL A 118 -9.27 11.47 -13.82
CA VAL A 118 -10.03 12.71 -13.94
C VAL A 118 -11.46 12.45 -13.49
N SER A 119 -11.89 13.13 -12.43
CA SER A 119 -13.21 12.90 -11.80
C SER A 119 -14.40 13.28 -12.68
N LYS A 120 -14.26 14.32 -13.51
CA LYS A 120 -15.29 14.80 -14.45
C LYS A 120 -14.66 15.26 -15.76
N ARG A 121 -15.28 14.91 -16.88
CA ARG A 121 -14.84 15.33 -18.23
C ARG A 121 -15.72 16.41 -18.87
N SER A 122 -16.85 16.72 -18.25
CA SER A 122 -17.77 17.78 -18.65
C SER A 122 -18.16 18.53 -17.38
N VAL A 123 -17.85 19.82 -17.36
CA VAL A 123 -18.00 20.74 -16.23
C VAL A 123 -18.29 22.12 -16.79
N PHE A 124 -18.90 22.99 -15.97
CA PHE A 124 -19.04 24.41 -16.33
C PHE A 124 -17.72 25.16 -16.19
N GLU A 125 -17.65 26.33 -16.81
CA GLU A 125 -16.54 27.26 -16.59
C GLU A 125 -16.44 27.61 -15.11
N GLN A 126 -15.23 27.67 -14.56
CA GLN A 126 -14.95 27.86 -13.13
C GLN A 126 -15.53 26.78 -12.18
N GLU A 127 -16.08 25.68 -12.69
CA GLU A 127 -16.44 24.53 -11.85
C GLU A 127 -15.21 23.65 -11.61
N GLY A 128 -14.85 23.48 -10.33
CA GLY A 128 -13.72 22.66 -9.94
C GLY A 128 -13.96 21.16 -10.15
N PHE A 129 -12.96 20.47 -10.69
CA PHE A 129 -12.94 19.00 -10.72
C PHE A 129 -11.58 18.45 -10.30
N LEU A 130 -11.62 17.27 -9.70
CA LEU A 130 -10.44 16.60 -9.17
C LEU A 130 -9.67 15.87 -10.28
N VAL A 131 -8.35 16.03 -10.26
CA VAL A 131 -7.39 15.23 -11.02
C VAL A 131 -6.40 14.59 -10.05
N THR A 132 -6.27 13.27 -10.11
CA THR A 132 -5.40 12.48 -9.23
C THR A 132 -4.36 11.75 -10.05
N PHE A 133 -3.08 11.94 -9.73
CA PHE A 133 -1.98 11.18 -10.29
C PHE A 133 -1.65 10.03 -9.34
N LYS A 134 -1.89 8.80 -9.78
CA LYS A 134 -1.66 7.59 -9.01
C LYS A 134 -0.66 6.69 -9.71
N VAL A 135 0.32 6.20 -8.96
CA VAL A 135 1.28 5.20 -9.43
C VAL A 135 0.72 3.82 -9.14
N TYR A 136 0.97 2.89 -10.05
CA TYR A 136 0.66 1.47 -9.92
C TYR A 136 1.94 0.66 -10.16
N SER A 137 2.33 -0.18 -9.20
CA SER A 137 3.54 -1.01 -9.26
C SER A 137 3.29 -2.43 -8.75
N LEU A 138 3.92 -3.41 -9.37
CA LEU A 138 3.96 -4.80 -8.86
C LEU A 138 5.16 -5.06 -7.95
N GLU A 139 6.16 -4.18 -8.01
CA GLU A 139 7.39 -4.25 -7.21
C GLU A 139 7.44 -3.11 -6.21
N ASN A 140 8.27 -3.27 -5.18
CA ASN A 140 8.67 -2.12 -4.36
C ASN A 140 9.32 -1.07 -5.26
N PHE A 141 8.87 0.17 -5.16
CA PHE A 141 9.32 1.26 -6.00
C PHE A 141 9.74 2.46 -5.16
N SER A 142 10.69 3.25 -5.67
CA SER A 142 11.04 4.55 -5.12
C SER A 142 11.08 5.55 -6.26
N ILE A 143 10.06 6.40 -6.35
CA ILE A 143 9.99 7.36 -7.46
C ILE A 143 10.79 8.60 -7.10
N THR A 144 11.81 8.87 -7.91
CA THR A 144 12.57 10.11 -7.90
C THR A 144 12.34 10.83 -9.23
N GLY A 145 11.79 12.05 -9.19
CA GLY A 145 11.66 12.89 -10.39
C GLY A 145 10.37 12.71 -11.21
N LEU A 146 9.20 12.76 -10.57
CA LEU A 146 7.93 12.78 -11.30
C LEU A 146 7.65 14.17 -11.90
N LYS A 147 7.66 14.28 -13.23
CA LYS A 147 7.20 15.49 -13.93
C LYS A 147 5.70 15.37 -14.22
N TYR A 148 4.97 16.41 -13.89
CA TYR A 148 3.54 16.48 -14.14
C TYR A 148 3.26 17.36 -15.36
N PRO A 149 2.18 17.08 -16.11
CA PRO A 149 1.79 17.96 -17.19
C PRO A 149 1.41 19.34 -16.66
N GLU A 150 1.57 20.35 -17.51
CA GLU A 150 0.99 21.66 -17.29
C GLU A 150 -0.50 21.62 -17.63
N PHE A 151 -1.31 22.36 -16.87
CA PHE A 151 -2.76 22.40 -17.06
C PHE A 151 -3.17 23.70 -17.76
N GLU A 152 -2.76 23.84 -19.01
CA GLU A 152 -3.11 25.02 -19.81
C GLU A 152 -4.62 25.22 -19.90
N GLY A 153 -5.07 26.46 -19.72
CA GLY A 153 -6.51 26.79 -19.72
C GLY A 153 -7.23 26.44 -18.42
N PHE A 154 -6.52 26.00 -17.38
CA PHE A 154 -7.06 25.78 -16.05
C PHE A 154 -6.37 26.65 -15.00
N LEU A 155 -7.14 27.14 -14.03
CA LEU A 155 -6.58 27.53 -12.75
C LEU A 155 -6.35 26.25 -11.94
N VAL A 156 -5.15 26.12 -11.35
CA VAL A 156 -4.71 24.93 -10.63
C VAL A 156 -4.69 25.23 -9.15
N GLN A 157 -5.40 24.41 -8.36
CA GLN A 157 -5.30 24.42 -6.91
C GLN A 157 -4.74 23.08 -6.44
N GLU A 158 -3.62 23.10 -5.72
CA GLU A 158 -3.03 21.89 -5.19
C GLU A 158 -3.80 21.37 -3.98
N VAL A 159 -3.92 20.04 -3.89
CA VAL A 159 -4.44 19.37 -2.70
C VAL A 159 -3.26 18.84 -1.91
N GLU A 160 -3.16 19.27 -0.65
CA GLU A 160 -2.13 18.77 0.26
C GLU A 160 -2.32 17.27 0.49
N LEU A 161 -1.21 16.54 0.37
CA LEU A 161 -1.16 15.10 0.62
C LEU A 161 -0.28 14.85 1.84
N PRO A 162 -0.54 13.77 2.60
CA PRO A 162 0.38 13.32 3.63
C PRO A 162 1.80 13.16 3.07
N GLN A 163 2.80 13.60 3.84
CA GLN A 163 4.22 13.47 3.48
C GLN A 163 4.59 11.99 3.29
N GLU A 164 4.10 11.14 4.19
CA GLU A 164 4.25 9.69 4.08
C GLU A 164 3.17 9.13 3.15
N LYS A 165 3.61 8.64 1.98
CA LYS A 165 2.72 8.06 0.98
C LYS A 165 2.23 6.69 1.47
N GLN A 166 0.91 6.56 1.58
CA GLN A 166 0.29 5.28 1.92
C GLN A 166 0.19 4.41 0.67
N LEU A 167 0.85 3.25 0.70
CA LEU A 167 0.67 2.21 -0.31
C LEU A 167 -0.63 1.46 -0.05
N THR A 168 -1.45 1.34 -1.08
CA THR A 168 -2.72 0.61 -1.05
C THR A 168 -2.75 -0.41 -2.17
N LEU A 169 -3.40 -1.56 -1.94
CA LEU A 169 -3.58 -2.56 -2.99
C LEU A 169 -4.83 -2.21 -3.81
N GLU A 170 -4.69 -2.16 -5.14
CA GLU A 170 -5.80 -1.91 -6.06
C GLU A 170 -5.77 -2.92 -7.20
N ASN A 171 -6.95 -3.44 -7.57
CA ASN A 171 -7.09 -4.26 -8.78
C ASN A 171 -7.28 -3.36 -9.98
N TYR A 172 -6.38 -3.46 -10.95
CA TYR A 172 -6.44 -2.73 -12.21
C TYR A 172 -6.26 -3.71 -13.38
N ASN A 173 -7.19 -3.70 -14.33
CA ASN A 173 -7.23 -4.63 -15.46
C ASN A 173 -7.09 -6.11 -15.08
N GLY A 174 -7.63 -6.50 -13.92
CA GLY A 174 -7.61 -7.88 -13.44
C GLY A 174 -6.31 -8.27 -12.73
N ARG A 175 -5.39 -7.34 -12.48
CA ARG A 175 -4.15 -7.59 -11.72
C ARG A 175 -4.06 -6.65 -10.52
N ASN A 176 -3.62 -7.16 -9.38
CA ASN A 176 -3.46 -6.39 -8.16
C ASN A 176 -2.10 -5.68 -8.16
N TYR A 177 -2.14 -4.36 -8.01
CA TYR A 177 -0.96 -3.50 -7.95
C TYR A 177 -0.91 -2.82 -6.57
N GLN A 178 0.31 -2.61 -6.07
CA GLN A 178 0.52 -1.57 -5.08
C GLN A 178 0.33 -0.22 -5.74
N SER A 179 -0.39 0.68 -5.09
CA SER A 179 -0.71 1.99 -5.62
C SER A 179 -0.57 3.07 -4.56
N ALA A 180 -0.13 4.25 -5.00
CA ALA A 180 -0.03 5.43 -4.15
C ALA A 180 -0.35 6.70 -4.93
N VAL A 181 -1.05 7.62 -4.25
CA VAL A 181 -1.39 8.93 -4.80
C VAL A 181 -0.18 9.86 -4.69
N MET A 182 0.37 10.25 -5.83
CA MET A 182 1.58 11.07 -5.91
C MET A 182 1.25 12.55 -5.85
N ARG A 183 0.23 12.98 -6.60
CA ARG A 183 -0.25 14.36 -6.66
C ARG A 183 -1.75 14.40 -6.85
N GLN A 184 -2.38 15.40 -6.28
CA GLN A 184 -3.79 15.67 -6.48
C GLN A 184 -3.99 17.17 -6.63
N VAL A 185 -4.77 17.56 -7.64
CA VAL A 185 -5.09 18.96 -7.94
C VAL A 185 -6.56 19.11 -8.26
N ILE A 186 -7.11 20.27 -7.93
CA ILE A 186 -8.41 20.71 -8.41
C ILE A 186 -8.17 21.67 -9.57
N LEU A 187 -8.78 21.37 -10.71
CA LEU A 187 -8.68 22.19 -11.91
C LEU A 187 -9.99 22.95 -12.12
N TYR A 188 -9.88 24.24 -12.45
CA TYR A 188 -11.01 25.11 -12.78
C TYR A 188 -10.86 25.59 -14.22
N PRO A 189 -11.74 25.19 -15.17
CA PRO A 189 -11.65 25.63 -16.55
C PRO A 189 -11.81 27.15 -16.67
N GLN A 190 -10.91 27.81 -17.39
CA GLN A 190 -10.91 29.27 -17.57
C GLN A 190 -11.61 29.74 -18.85
N ARG A 191 -12.11 28.80 -19.66
CA ARG A 191 -12.88 29.08 -20.87
C ARG A 191 -13.78 27.90 -21.23
N SER A 192 -14.83 28.21 -21.96
CA SER A 192 -15.70 27.21 -22.57
C SER A 192 -15.05 26.54 -23.80
N GLY A 193 -15.45 25.29 -24.08
CA GLY A 193 -14.98 24.51 -25.23
C GLY A 193 -14.17 23.27 -24.83
N LYS A 194 -13.59 22.59 -25.84
CA LYS A 194 -12.74 21.41 -25.59
C LYS A 194 -11.34 21.88 -25.19
N ILE A 195 -10.97 21.64 -23.94
CA ILE A 195 -9.62 21.84 -23.41
C ILE A 195 -8.98 20.47 -23.21
N THR A 196 -7.77 20.27 -23.73
CA THR A 196 -7.02 19.01 -23.59
C THR A 196 -6.01 19.14 -22.44
N ILE A 197 -5.94 18.12 -21.59
CA ILE A 197 -4.86 17.97 -20.61
C ILE A 197 -3.81 17.04 -21.23
N GLU A 198 -2.61 17.56 -21.46
CA GLU A 198 -1.52 16.80 -22.07
C GLU A 198 -0.99 15.70 -21.16
N GLY A 199 -0.42 14.66 -21.77
CA GLY A 199 0.25 13.59 -21.03
C GLY A 199 1.59 14.05 -20.44
N GLY A 200 1.88 13.66 -19.20
CA GLY A 200 3.19 13.87 -18.58
C GLY A 200 4.18 12.73 -18.87
N LYS A 201 5.49 13.03 -18.86
CA LYS A 201 6.57 12.03 -18.82
C LYS A 201 6.99 11.80 -17.37
N TYR A 202 7.39 10.58 -17.02
CA TYR A 202 7.78 10.25 -15.65
C TYR A 202 9.12 9.55 -15.62
N ASP A 203 10.07 10.13 -14.87
CA ASP A 203 11.29 9.43 -14.50
C ASP A 203 10.98 8.58 -13.26
N ALA A 204 11.12 7.26 -13.36
CA ALA A 204 10.92 6.36 -12.22
C ALA A 204 12.11 5.44 -12.06
N VAL A 205 12.67 5.40 -10.85
CA VAL A 205 13.67 4.40 -10.47
C VAL A 205 12.95 3.25 -9.78
N VAL A 206 13.08 2.06 -10.33
CA VAL A 206 12.60 0.85 -9.63
C VAL A 206 13.79 0.00 -9.31
N ARG A 207 13.76 -0.55 -8.11
CA ARG A 207 14.76 -1.48 -7.63
C ARG A 207 14.14 -2.86 -7.65
N VAL A 208 14.40 -3.60 -8.72
CA VAL A 208 13.90 -4.97 -8.89
C VAL A 208 14.89 -5.92 -8.22
N ARG A 209 14.39 -6.84 -7.39
CA ARG A 209 15.18 -7.94 -6.84
C ARG A 209 15.35 -8.99 -7.94
N MET A 210 16.56 -9.12 -8.49
CA MET A 210 16.84 -10.18 -9.47
C MET A 210 16.96 -11.52 -8.72
N GLN A 211 15.97 -12.40 -8.86
CA GLN A 211 16.14 -13.80 -8.52
C GLN A 211 17.04 -14.43 -9.60
N GLN A 212 18.28 -14.77 -9.25
CA GLN A 212 19.12 -15.55 -10.15
C GLN A 212 18.48 -16.92 -10.38
N ALA A 213 18.18 -17.22 -11.64
CA ALA A 213 17.90 -18.58 -12.08
C ALA A 213 19.22 -19.38 -12.03
N GLY A 214 19.52 -19.97 -10.88
CA GLY A 214 20.72 -20.78 -10.66
C GLY A 214 20.53 -21.67 -9.44
N GLY A 215 20.80 -22.96 -9.60
CA GLY A 215 20.40 -24.02 -8.67
C GLY A 215 20.89 -23.86 -7.22
N GLY A 216 19.95 -24.05 -6.31
CA GLY A 216 20.12 -24.72 -5.01
C GLY A 216 21.34 -24.38 -4.16
N SER A 217 21.28 -23.28 -3.42
CA SER A 217 21.89 -23.22 -2.08
C SER A 217 21.21 -22.19 -1.19
N ILE A 218 20.93 -22.59 0.06
CA ILE A 218 20.38 -21.77 1.15
C ILE A 218 21.30 -20.62 1.60
N PHE A 219 22.51 -20.51 1.04
CA PHE A 219 23.47 -19.45 1.30
C PHE A 219 23.41 -18.29 0.29
N ASP A 220 22.71 -18.42 -0.84
CA ASP A 220 22.64 -17.36 -1.89
C ASP A 220 21.61 -16.27 -1.60
N SER A 221 20.69 -16.49 -0.65
CA SER A 221 19.68 -15.49 -0.24
C SER A 221 20.25 -14.27 0.49
N PHE A 222 21.58 -14.22 0.70
CA PHE A 222 22.28 -13.11 1.35
C PHE A 222 22.78 -12.03 0.39
N PHE A 223 22.89 -12.31 -0.90
CA PHE A 223 23.39 -11.36 -1.89
C PHE A 223 22.26 -10.92 -2.82
N ASP A 224 21.30 -10.18 -2.27
CA ASP A 224 20.33 -9.47 -3.11
C ASP A 224 21.06 -8.36 -3.88
N SER A 225 21.29 -8.59 -5.17
CA SER A 225 21.76 -7.54 -6.07
C SER A 225 20.59 -6.61 -6.40
N TYR A 226 20.70 -5.37 -5.95
CA TYR A 226 19.77 -4.30 -6.26
C TYR A 226 20.27 -3.55 -7.50
N ARG A 227 19.41 -3.39 -8.51
CA ARG A 227 19.70 -2.55 -9.67
C ARG A 227 18.70 -1.42 -9.73
N ASP A 228 19.21 -0.19 -9.69
CA ASP A 228 18.42 1.00 -9.94
C ASP A 228 18.17 1.09 -11.45
N VAL A 229 16.90 0.99 -11.86
CA VAL A 229 16.50 1.10 -13.27
C VAL A 229 15.78 2.43 -13.45
N SER A 230 16.41 3.37 -14.15
CA SER A 230 15.76 4.59 -14.60
C SER A 230 14.86 4.31 -15.80
N LYS A 231 13.59 4.67 -15.70
CA LYS A 231 12.62 4.67 -16.81
C LYS A 231 12.30 6.12 -17.16
N VAL A 232 12.35 6.47 -18.44
CA VAL A 232 12.06 7.81 -19.01
C VAL A 232 10.73 7.79 -19.76
#